data_AF-W6NMB7-F1
#
_entry.id   AF-W6NMB7-F1
#
_cell.length_a   1.000
_cell.length_b   1.000
_cell.length_c   1.000
_cell.angle_alpha   90.00
_cell.angle_beta   90.00
_cell.angle_gamma   90.00
#
_symmetry.space_group_name_H-M   'P 1'
#
loop_
_entity.id
_entity.type
_entity.pdbx_description
1 polymer ?
#
loop_
_entity_poly.entity_id
_entity_poly.type
_entity_poly.pdbx_seq_one_letter_code
_entity_poly.pdbx_strand_id
1 'polypeptide(L)'
;MKFIILLAVFAACFAFDKESMLKHNKISKEPVGSVEIPSTCDECQSLVHRFSDAARDPQKLAELKMLLNVLCHETSYVDECRLFVAKLDVIVKKLEPYL
;
A
#
# COMPACT_ATOMS: atom_id res chain seq x y z
N MET A 1 14.39 -36.70 8.91
CA MET A 1 15.01 -35.54 9.59
C MET A 1 15.19 -34.34 8.66
N LYS A 2 15.79 -34.49 7.48
CA LYS A 2 16.01 -33.40 6.51
C LYS A 2 14.74 -32.63 6.10
N PHE A 3 13.62 -33.35 5.93
CA PHE A 3 12.32 -32.75 5.61
C PHE A 3 11.65 -32.00 6.77
N ILE A 4 11.88 -32.42 8.02
CA ILE A 4 11.32 -31.75 9.21
C ILE A 4 12.00 -30.40 9.43
N ILE A 5 13.31 -30.33 9.18
CA ILE A 5 14.07 -29.08 9.24
C ILE A 5 13.58 -28.11 8.16
N LEU A 6 13.35 -28.60 6.93
CA LEU A 6 12.78 -27.80 5.85
C LEU A 6 11.38 -27.25 6.19
N LEU A 7 10.52 -28.07 6.80
CA LEU A 7 9.18 -27.66 7.21
C LEU A 7 9.20 -26.61 8.33
N ALA A 8 10.14 -26.76 9.28
CA ALA A 8 10.34 -25.78 10.35
C ALA A 8 10.88 -24.44 9.85
N VAL A 9 11.79 -24.45 8.86
CA VAL A 9 12.30 -23.23 8.23
C VAL A 9 11.21 -22.53 7.43
N PHE A 10 10.40 -23.28 6.68
CA PHE A 10 9.27 -22.73 5.93
C PHE A 10 8.22 -22.09 6.87
N ALA A 11 7.89 -22.73 7.98
CA ALA A 11 6.97 -22.19 8.98
C ALA A 11 7.51 -20.92 9.67
N ALA A 12 8.82 -20.86 9.93
CA ALA A 12 9.46 -19.68 10.51
C ALA A 12 9.39 -18.45 9.59
N CYS A 13 9.49 -18.64 8.27
CA CYS A 13 9.33 -17.55 7.29
C CYS A 13 7.92 -16.93 7.28
N PHE A 14 6.87 -17.73 7.52
CA PHE A 14 5.49 -17.22 7.57
C PHE A 14 5.09 -16.64 8.93
N ALA A 15 5.75 -17.04 10.02
CA ALA A 15 5.45 -16.55 11.37
C ALA A 15 6.13 -15.20 11.69
N PHE A 16 7.26 -14.88 11.05
CA PHE A 16 8.11 -13.75 11.45
C PHE A 16 7.64 -12.36 10.98
N ASP A 17 6.71 -12.28 10.02
CA ASP A 17 6.37 -10.98 9.43
C ASP A 17 5.22 -10.29 10.16
N LYS A 18 4.17 -11.05 10.55
CA LYS A 18 2.94 -10.47 11.08
C LYS A 18 3.13 -9.72 12.40
N GLU A 19 3.86 -10.31 13.34
CA GLU A 19 3.97 -9.74 14.69
C GLU A 19 4.91 -8.52 14.72
N SER A 20 5.97 -8.52 13.90
CA SER A 20 6.86 -7.38 13.76
C SER A 20 6.17 -6.23 13.02
N MET A 21 5.43 -6.52 11.95
CA MET A 21 4.64 -5.52 11.22
C MET A 21 3.59 -4.86 12.11
N LEU A 22 2.84 -5.63 12.91
CA LEU A 22 1.81 -5.10 13.82
C LEU A 22 2.39 -4.29 15.00
N LYS A 23 3.64 -4.56 15.41
CA LYS A 23 4.32 -3.80 16.47
C LYS A 23 4.76 -2.42 16.02
N HIS A 24 5.07 -2.25 14.73
CA HIS A 24 5.56 -1.00 14.16
C HIS A 24 4.49 -0.21 13.39
N ASN A 25 3.37 -0.84 13.00
CA ASN A 25 2.25 -0.13 12.41
C ASN A 25 1.48 0.67 13.47
N LYS A 26 1.17 1.94 13.17
CA LYS A 26 0.24 2.76 13.98
C LYS A 26 -1.20 2.28 13.76
N ILE A 27 -1.52 1.09 14.29
CA ILE A 27 -2.91 0.64 14.41
C ILE A 27 -3.29 0.82 15.88
N SER A 28 -4.40 1.50 16.12
CA SER A 28 -4.91 1.76 17.48
C SER A 28 -5.07 0.44 18.24
N LYS A 29 -4.53 0.36 19.46
CA LYS A 29 -4.58 -0.84 20.32
C LYS A 29 -5.87 -0.93 21.15
N GLU A 30 -6.80 0.00 20.97
CA GLU A 30 -8.06 -0.03 21.72
C GLU A 30 -8.99 -1.13 21.16
N PRO A 31 -9.56 -1.98 22.03
CA PRO A 31 -10.60 -2.91 21.60
C PRO A 31 -11.82 -2.09 21.21
N VAL A 32 -12.05 -1.94 19.90
CA VAL A 32 -13.28 -1.35 19.37
C VAL A 32 -14.42 -2.28 19.79
N GLY A 33 -15.18 -1.88 20.80
CA GLY A 33 -16.26 -2.69 21.36
C GLY A 33 -17.30 -3.01 20.28
N SER A 34 -17.55 -4.29 20.02
CA SER A 34 -18.70 -4.88 19.29
C SER A 34 -19.22 -4.13 18.05
N VAL A 35 -18.42 -3.31 17.39
CA VAL A 35 -18.66 -2.87 16.02
C VAL A 35 -18.04 -3.95 15.16
N GLU A 36 -18.75 -4.45 14.15
CA GLU A 36 -18.18 -5.31 13.12
C GLU A 36 -17.00 -4.54 12.50
N ILE A 37 -15.80 -4.78 13.02
CA ILE A 37 -14.58 -4.16 12.49
C ILE A 37 -14.44 -4.81 11.11
N PRO A 38 -14.54 -4.03 10.01
CA PRO A 38 -14.30 -4.57 8.68
C PRO A 38 -12.95 -5.26 8.71
N SER A 39 -12.87 -6.45 8.12
CA SER A 39 -11.60 -7.18 8.15
C SER A 39 -10.51 -6.33 7.50
N THR A 40 -9.24 -6.56 7.85
CA THR A 40 -8.13 -5.86 7.17
C THR A 40 -8.18 -6.04 5.66
N CYS A 41 -8.74 -7.16 5.18
CA CYS A 41 -9.00 -7.38 3.75
C CYS A 41 -10.04 -6.39 3.21
N ASP A 42 -11.15 -6.19 3.92
CA ASP A 42 -12.23 -5.27 3.51
C ASP A 42 -11.75 -3.81 3.50
N GLU A 43 -10.94 -3.42 4.49
CA GLU A 43 -10.32 -2.09 4.56
C GLU A 43 -9.35 -1.87 3.40
N CYS A 44 -8.47 -2.84 3.14
CA CYS A 44 -7.53 -2.79 2.01
C CYS A 44 -8.27 -2.67 0.68
N GLN A 45 -9.29 -3.51 0.46
CA GLN A 45 -10.09 -3.49 -0.76
C GLN A 45 -10.83 -2.15 -0.93
N SER A 46 -11.40 -1.61 0.14
CA SER A 46 -12.05 -0.28 0.13
C SER A 46 -11.08 0.84 -0.26
N LEU A 47 -9.86 0.83 0.27
CA LEU A 47 -8.82 1.80 -0.07
C LEU A 47 -8.38 1.68 -1.54
N VAL A 48 -8.14 0.45 -2.00
CA VAL A 48 -7.74 0.17 -3.39
C VAL A 48 -8.82 0.63 -4.37
N HIS A 49 -10.10 0.32 -4.10
CA HIS A 49 -11.20 0.77 -4.95
C HIS A 49 -11.30 2.30 -5.01
N ARG A 50 -11.22 3.00 -3.88
CA ARG A 50 -11.22 4.47 -3.85
C ARG A 50 -10.08 5.07 -4.66
N PHE A 51 -8.90 4.47 -4.58
CA PHE A 51 -7.75 4.89 -5.37
C PHE A 51 -7.99 4.63 -6.86
N SER A 52 -8.45 3.43 -7.23
CA SER A 52 -8.77 3.05 -8.62
C SER A 52 -9.80 4.01 -9.24
N ASP A 53 -10.88 4.29 -8.53
CA ASP A 53 -11.93 5.22 -8.97
C ASP A 53 -11.40 6.66 -9.13
N ALA A 54 -10.60 7.14 -8.17
CA ALA A 54 -9.97 8.45 -8.27
C ALA A 54 -8.96 8.54 -9.42
N ALA A 55 -8.28 7.44 -9.73
CA ALA A 55 -7.26 7.39 -10.77
C ALA A 55 -7.87 7.41 -12.19
N ARG A 56 -9.15 7.07 -12.34
CA ARG A 56 -9.94 7.22 -13.58
C ARG A 56 -10.42 8.65 -13.82
N ASP A 57 -10.42 9.50 -12.79
CA ASP A 57 -10.79 10.90 -12.90
C ASP A 57 -9.55 11.76 -13.25
N PRO A 58 -9.48 12.33 -14.47
CA PRO A 58 -8.31 13.08 -14.90
C PRO A 58 -8.08 14.35 -14.08
N GLN A 59 -9.11 14.94 -13.46
CA GLN A 59 -8.97 16.12 -12.61
C GLN A 59 -8.29 15.75 -11.29
N LYS A 60 -8.78 14.70 -10.62
CA LYS A 60 -8.17 14.20 -9.37
C LYS A 60 -6.74 13.73 -9.59
N LEU A 61 -6.46 13.08 -10.72
CA LEU A 61 -5.10 12.65 -11.05
C LEU A 61 -4.17 13.85 -11.28
N ALA A 62 -4.66 14.93 -11.89
CA ALA A 62 -3.90 16.17 -12.07
C ALA A 62 -3.60 16.88 -10.74
N GLU A 63 -4.58 16.96 -9.85
CA GLU A 63 -4.41 17.49 -8.49
C GLU A 63 -3.37 16.66 -7.71
N LEU A 64 -3.47 15.33 -7.76
CA LEU A 64 -2.51 14.44 -7.12
C LEU A 64 -1.09 14.66 -7.68
N LYS A 65 -0.93 14.77 -8.99
CA LYS A 65 0.37 15.07 -9.63
C LYS A 65 0.94 16.41 -9.14
N MET A 66 0.11 17.44 -8.97
CA MET A 66 0.55 18.72 -8.42
C MET A 66 1.08 18.56 -6.99
N LEU A 67 0.32 17.89 -6.12
CA LEU A 67 0.73 17.64 -4.73
C LEU A 67 2.03 16.83 -4.65
N LEU A 68 2.14 15.75 -5.43
CA LEU A 68 3.34 14.92 -5.47
C LEU A 68 4.56 15.70 -5.98
N ASN A 69 4.40 16.60 -6.94
CA ASN A 69 5.50 17.44 -7.41
C ASN A 69 6.05 18.38 -6.32
N VAL A 70 5.18 18.89 -5.44
CA VAL A 70 5.63 19.65 -4.26
C VAL A 70 6.46 18.73 -3.36
N LEU A 71 5.93 17.55 -3.04
CA LEU A 71 6.62 16.58 -2.18
C LEU A 71 7.93 16.06 -2.77
N CYS A 72 8.09 16.00 -4.09
CA CYS A 72 9.33 15.59 -4.73
C CYS A 72 10.53 16.47 -4.31
N HIS A 73 10.31 17.74 -4.00
CA HIS A 73 11.37 18.66 -3.54
C HIS A 73 11.93 18.30 -2.15
N GLU A 74 11.13 17.62 -1.34
CA GLU A 74 11.52 17.19 0.01
C GLU A 74 12.33 15.89 -0.01
N THR A 75 12.50 15.27 -1.18
CA THR A 75 13.24 14.02 -1.35
C THR A 75 14.66 14.26 -1.84
N SER A 76 15.57 13.32 -1.56
CA SER A 76 16.92 13.32 -2.13
C SER A 76 16.98 12.96 -3.62
N TYR A 77 15.84 12.60 -4.23
CA TYR A 77 15.72 12.09 -5.61
C TYR A 77 14.72 12.94 -6.41
N VAL A 78 14.92 14.26 -6.38
CA VAL A 78 13.94 15.23 -6.92
C VAL A 78 13.62 14.95 -8.38
N ASP A 79 14.65 14.70 -9.20
CA ASP A 79 14.49 14.53 -10.65
C ASP A 79 13.85 13.19 -11.00
N GLU A 80 14.23 12.11 -10.33
CA GLU A 80 13.62 10.79 -10.48
C GLU A 80 12.15 10.80 -10.02
N CYS A 81 11.86 11.48 -8.90
CA CYS A 81 10.50 11.66 -8.40
C CYS A 81 9.64 12.43 -9.40
N ARG A 82 10.13 13.54 -9.95
CA ARG A 82 9.40 14.31 -10.97
C ARG A 82 9.17 13.50 -12.25
N LEU A 83 10.16 12.73 -12.69
CA LEU A 83 10.02 11.82 -13.84
C LEU A 83 8.93 10.77 -13.59
N PHE A 84 8.89 10.20 -12.38
CA PHE A 84 7.86 9.25 -11.98
C PHE A 84 6.46 9.90 -11.98
N VAL A 85 6.32 11.06 -11.33
CA VAL A 85 5.05 11.81 -11.26
C VAL A 85 4.56 12.22 -12.65
N ALA A 86 5.47 12.62 -13.54
CA ALA A 86 5.13 12.96 -14.93
C ALA A 86 4.55 11.77 -15.71
N LYS A 87 4.91 10.53 -15.35
CA LYS A 87 4.42 9.28 -15.97
C LYS A 87 3.31 8.59 -15.18
N LEU A 88 2.80 9.21 -14.11
CA LEU A 88 1.84 8.58 -13.20
C LEU A 88 0.57 8.10 -13.91
N ASP A 89 0.10 8.79 -14.93
CA ASP A 89 -1.05 8.38 -15.76
C ASP A 89 -0.80 7.06 -16.50
N VAL A 90 0.38 6.89 -17.07
CA VAL A 90 0.77 5.65 -17.74
C VAL A 90 0.89 4.51 -16.74
N ILE A 91 1.43 4.79 -15.56
CA ILE A 91 1.59 3.80 -14.48
C ILE A 91 0.22 3.34 -13.97
N VAL A 92 -0.67 4.29 -13.65
CA VAL A 92 -2.06 4.01 -13.25
C VAL A 92 -2.76 3.16 -14.29
N LYS A 93 -2.68 3.54 -15.58
CA LYS A 93 -3.33 2.80 -16.66
C LYS A 93 -2.80 1.37 -16.81
N LYS A 94 -1.53 1.14 -16.51
CA LYS A 94 -0.94 -0.21 -16.49
C LYS A 94 -1.34 -1.03 -15.27
N LEU A 95 -1.60 -0.36 -14.14
CA LEU A 95 -2.02 -1.00 -12.90
C LEU A 95 -3.53 -1.28 -12.86
N GLU A 96 -4.34 -0.53 -13.59
CA GLU A 96 -5.80 -0.67 -13.66
C GLU A 96 -6.33 -2.13 -13.77
N PRO A 97 -5.79 -3.05 -14.60
CA PRO A 97 -6.29 -4.43 -14.66
C PRO A 97 -5.99 -5.28 -13.40
N TYR A 98 -5.20 -4.77 -12.46
CA TYR A 98 -4.82 -5.45 -11.22
C TYR A 98 -5.43 -4.80 -9.97
N LEU A 99 -6.17 -3.69 -10.12
CA LEU A 99 -6.83 -2.92 -9.06
C LEU A 99 -8.35 -3.16 -9.09
#